data_AF-A0A930M6E1-F1
#
_entry.id   AF-A0A930M6E1-F1
#
_cell.length_a   1.000
_cell.length_b   1.000
_cell.length_c   1.000
_cell.angle_alpha   90.00
_cell.angle_beta   90.00
_cell.angle_gamma   90.00
#
_symmetry.space_group_name_H-M   'P 1'
#
loop_
_entity.id
_entity.type
_entity.pdbx_description
1 polymer ?
#
loop_
_entity_poly.entity_id
_entity_poly.type
_entity_poly.pdbx_seq_one_letter_code
_entity_poly.pdbx_strand_id
1 'polypeptide(L)'
;MGWEQSPASDDLPDLTPKDEREIMHLMDDMKEKLMREEGLMFDGHPASPESIQSILDAMQIGMEMAKKRNKAKYTPKKYRHED
;
A
#
# COMPACT_ATOMS: atom_id res chain seq x y z
N MET A 1 -10.68 -25.66 9.49
CA MET A 1 -10.30 -24.60 8.53
C MET A 1 -9.46 -23.59 9.28
N GLY A 2 -8.16 -23.87 9.40
CA GLY A 2 -7.22 -23.04 10.13
C GLY A 2 -6.80 -21.88 9.23
N TRP A 3 -7.17 -20.67 9.60
CA TRP A 3 -6.45 -19.49 9.14
C TRP A 3 -5.10 -19.56 9.85
N GLU A 4 -4.10 -20.06 9.14
CA GLU A 4 -2.73 -20.16 9.63
C GLU A 4 -2.21 -18.73 9.81
N GLN A 5 -2.20 -18.27 11.06
CA GLN A 5 -1.49 -17.08 11.49
C GLN A 5 -0.01 -17.29 11.16
N SER A 6 0.44 -16.77 10.02
CA SER A 6 1.86 -16.60 9.76
C SER A 6 2.41 -15.55 10.73
N PRO A 7 3.44 -15.88 11.53
CA PRO A 7 4.14 -14.90 12.34
C PRO A 7 5.06 -14.10 11.40
N ALA A 8 4.59 -12.97 10.88
CA ALA A 8 5.41 -12.16 9.98
C ALA A 8 5.15 -10.65 10.17
N SER A 9 4.97 -10.24 11.42
CA SER A 9 4.89 -8.81 11.77
C SER A 9 6.26 -8.23 12.14
N ASP A 10 7.24 -9.06 12.53
CA ASP A 10 8.56 -8.60 13.01
C ASP A 10 9.71 -8.74 11.99
N ASP A 11 9.54 -9.50 10.90
CA ASP A 11 10.64 -9.89 9.99
C ASP A 11 10.47 -9.36 8.54
N LEU A 12 9.62 -8.34 8.38
CA LEU A 12 9.42 -7.73 7.08
C LEU A 12 10.46 -6.63 6.86
N PRO A 13 11.25 -6.70 5.76
CA PRO A 13 12.30 -5.73 5.51
C PRO A 13 11.70 -4.33 5.32
N ASP A 14 12.38 -3.33 5.86
CA ASP A 14 11.92 -1.95 5.79
C ASP A 14 11.79 -1.44 4.36
N LEU A 15 10.89 -0.47 4.22
CA LEU A 15 10.72 0.26 2.98
C LEU A 15 11.98 1.11 2.78
N THR A 16 12.46 1.12 1.53
CA THR A 16 13.57 2.03 1.22
C THR A 16 12.98 3.42 0.95
N PRO A 17 13.76 4.50 1.08
CA PRO A 17 13.31 5.84 0.70
C PRO A 17 12.88 5.92 -0.78
N LYS A 18 13.34 4.99 -1.62
CA LYS A 18 12.84 4.86 -3.00
C LYS A 18 11.42 4.30 -3.03
N ASP A 19 11.11 3.29 -2.24
CA ASP A 19 9.77 2.71 -2.15
C ASP A 19 8.78 3.73 -1.61
N GLU A 20 9.15 4.50 -0.58
CA GLU A 20 8.30 5.58 -0.04
C GLU A 20 7.97 6.63 -1.10
N ARG A 21 8.98 7.06 -1.89
CA ARG A 21 8.76 7.98 -3.01
C ARG A 21 7.86 7.39 -4.09
N GLU A 22 8.03 6.12 -4.42
CA GLU A 22 7.16 5.43 -5.38
C GLU A 22 5.72 5.33 -4.87
N ILE A 23 5.53 5.01 -3.58
CA ILE A 23 4.22 4.97 -2.93
C ILE A 23 3.57 6.35 -3.00
N MET A 24 4.28 7.40 -2.60
CA MET A 24 3.79 8.78 -2.70
C MET A 24 3.39 9.15 -4.12
N HIS A 25 4.24 8.87 -5.11
CA HIS A 25 3.93 9.20 -6.51
C HIS A 25 2.69 8.45 -7.01
N LEU A 26 2.57 7.17 -6.69
CA LEU A 26 1.42 6.37 -7.09
C LEU A 26 0.14 6.84 -6.37
N MET A 27 0.24 7.30 -5.13
CA MET A 27 -0.87 7.89 -4.40
C MET A 27 -1.33 9.22 -4.99
N ASP A 28 -0.41 10.10 -5.40
CA ASP A 28 -0.75 11.34 -6.09
C ASP A 28 -1.40 11.06 -7.45
N ASP A 29 -0.85 10.13 -8.23
CA ASP A 29 -1.45 9.70 -9.51
C ASP A 29 -2.85 9.10 -9.31
N MET A 30 -3.03 8.27 -8.27
CA MET A 30 -4.32 7.69 -7.90
C MET A 30 -5.32 8.77 -7.49
N LYS A 31 -4.89 9.72 -6.66
CA LYS A 31 -5.71 10.86 -6.25
C LYS A 31 -6.12 11.69 -7.45
N GLU A 32 -5.19 12.02 -8.35
CA GLU A 32 -5.50 12.76 -9.56
C GLU A 32 -6.49 11.98 -10.44
N LYS A 33 -6.30 10.67 -10.61
CA LYS A 33 -7.26 9.82 -11.33
C LYS A 33 -8.64 9.82 -10.68
N LEU A 34 -8.72 9.63 -9.37
CA LEU A 34 -9.97 9.64 -8.60
C LEU A 34 -10.68 11.00 -8.64
N MET A 35 -9.93 12.11 -8.73
CA MET A 35 -10.49 13.45 -8.84
C MET A 35 -10.89 13.82 -10.27
N ARG A 36 -10.13 13.36 -11.27
CA ARG A 36 -10.32 13.68 -12.69
C ARG A 36 -11.40 12.82 -13.33
N GLU A 37 -11.46 11.56 -12.92
CA GLU A 37 -12.51 10.63 -13.24
C GLU A 37 -13.55 10.81 -12.13
N GLU A 38 -14.51 11.74 -12.30
CA GLU A 38 -15.69 11.96 -11.44
C GLU A 38 -16.60 10.70 -11.27
N GLY A 39 -16.04 9.51 -11.45
CA GLY A 39 -16.69 8.22 -11.55
C GLY A 39 -16.43 7.29 -10.37
N LEU A 40 -15.71 7.69 -9.30
CA LEU A 40 -15.77 6.93 -8.05
C LEU A 40 -17.12 7.18 -7.38
N MET A 41 -18.17 6.55 -7.92
CA MET A 41 -19.49 6.52 -7.30
C MET A 41 -19.48 5.46 -6.21
N PHE A 42 -19.54 5.91 -4.96
CA PHE A 42 -19.72 5.05 -3.80
C PHE A 42 -21.19 5.09 -3.41
N ASP A 43 -21.88 3.95 -3.50
CA ASP A 43 -23.30 3.81 -3.18
C ASP A 43 -24.23 4.75 -3.98
N GLY A 44 -23.90 5.03 -5.24
CA GLY A 44 -24.71 5.91 -6.11
C GLY A 44 -24.52 7.41 -5.87
N HIS A 45 -23.64 7.80 -4.94
CA HIS A 45 -23.22 9.17 -4.73
C HIS A 45 -21.75 9.35 -5.15
N PRO A 46 -21.35 10.52 -5.68
CA PRO A 46 -19.95 10.82 -5.89
C PRO A 46 -19.21 10.67 -4.55
N ALA A 47 -18.10 9.94 -4.53
CA ALA A 47 -17.33 9.73 -3.32
C ALA A 47 -16.99 11.08 -2.69
N SER A 48 -17.32 11.25 -1.41
CA SER A 48 -16.97 12.45 -0.68
C SER A 48 -15.44 12.56 -0.60
N PRO A 49 -14.86 13.78 -0.54
CA PRO A 49 -13.42 13.96 -0.40
C PRO A 49 -12.85 13.22 0.82
N GLU A 50 -13.64 13.09 1.89
CA GLU A 50 -13.29 12.30 3.08
C GLU A 50 -13.22 10.79 2.81
N SER A 51 -14.12 10.26 1.99
CA SER A 51 -14.10 8.85 1.57
C SER A 51 -12.91 8.55 0.66
N ILE A 52 -12.62 9.47 -0.28
CA ILE A 52 -11.44 9.38 -1.14
C ILE A 52 -10.17 9.35 -0.29
N GLN A 53 -10.06 10.24 0.70
CA GLN A 53 -8.91 10.25 1.60
C GLN A 53 -8.78 8.93 2.39
N SER A 54 -9.89 8.39 2.90
CA SER A 54 -9.89 7.10 3.62
C SER A 54 -9.41 5.94 2.74
N ILE A 55 -9.80 5.93 1.46
CA ILE A 55 -9.34 4.93 0.48
C ILE A 55 -7.85 5.10 0.18
N LEU A 56 -7.39 6.34 0.02
CA LEU A 56 -5.98 6.65 -0.17
C LEU A 56 -5.16 6.15 1.01
N ASP A 57 -5.56 6.46 2.25
CA ASP A 57 -4.85 6.02 3.46
C ASP A 57 -4.80 4.48 3.55
N ALA A 58 -5.91 3.81 3.27
CA ALA A 58 -5.95 2.34 3.24
C ALA A 58 -5.05 1.76 2.13
N MET A 59 -5.00 2.40 0.97
CA MET A 59 -4.14 2.00 -0.13
C MET A 59 -2.65 2.21 0.21
N GLN A 60 -2.30 3.28 0.92
CA GLN A 60 -0.94 3.51 1.41
C GLN A 60 -0.48 2.31 2.24
N ILE A 61 -1.26 1.96 3.26
CA ILE A 61 -0.98 0.82 4.15
C ILE A 61 -0.89 -0.47 3.33
N GLY A 62 -1.83 -0.68 2.40
CA GLY A 62 -1.84 -1.84 1.52
C GLY A 62 -0.57 -1.94 0.66
N MET A 63 -0.08 -0.82 0.14
CA MET A 63 1.08 -0.75 -0.73
C MET A 63 2.38 -0.91 0.05
N GLU A 64 2.49 -0.30 1.23
CA GLU A 64 3.59 -0.52 2.18
C GLU A 64 3.69 -2.00 2.53
N MET A 65 2.58 -2.61 2.93
CA MET A 65 2.52 -4.04 3.25
C MET A 65 2.81 -4.92 2.04
N ALA A 66 2.32 -4.56 0.85
CA ALA A 66 2.60 -5.28 -0.38
C ALA A 66 4.10 -5.22 -0.72
N LYS A 67 4.73 -4.04 -0.65
CA LYS A 67 6.17 -3.84 -0.88
C LYS A 67 7.02 -4.60 0.11
N LYS A 68 6.70 -4.51 1.41
CA LYS A 68 7.33 -5.28 2.48
C LYS A 68 7.25 -6.79 2.23
N ARG A 69 6.07 -7.30 1.89
CA ARG A 69 5.86 -8.72 1.50
C ARG A 69 6.60 -9.10 0.22
N ASN A 70 6.65 -8.22 -0.77
CA ASN A 70 7.35 -8.46 -2.03
C ASN A 70 8.86 -8.57 -1.80
N LYS A 71 9.44 -7.67 -1.00
CA LYS A 71 10.83 -7.76 -0.57
C LYS A 71 11.10 -9.02 0.25
N ALA A 72 10.23 -9.37 1.21
CA ALA A 72 10.37 -10.61 1.97
C ALA A 72 10.24 -11.88 1.10
N LYS A 73 9.51 -11.81 -0.02
CA LYS A 73 9.32 -12.94 -0.93
C LYS A 73 10.44 -13.08 -1.97
N TYR A 74 10.92 -11.96 -2.54
CA TYR A 74 11.84 -11.98 -3.68
C TYR A 74 13.26 -11.50 -3.36
N THR A 75 13.49 -10.81 -2.24
CA THR A 75 14.85 -10.50 -1.80
C THR A 75 15.43 -11.76 -1.15
N PRO A 76 16.46 -12.39 -1.74
CA PRO A 76 17.07 -13.58 -1.15
C PRO A 76 17.70 -13.22 0.20
N LYS A 77 17.65 -14.14 1.18
CA LYS A 77 18.08 -13.91 2.58
C LYS A 77 19.46 -13.24 2.70
N LYS A 78 20.38 -13.51 1.76
CA LYS A 78 21.72 -12.91 1.67
C LYS A 78 21.78 -11.37 1.50
N TYR A 79 20.68 -10.72 1.11
CA TYR A 79 20.60 -9.25 0.95
C TYR A 79 19.59 -8.60 1.91
N ARG A 80 19.05 -9.36 2.87
CA ARG A 80 18.30 -8.78 3.97
C ARG A 80 19.34 -8.30 4.96
N HIS A 81 19.53 -6.98 5.03
CA HIS A 81 20.21 -6.41 6.18
C HIS A 81 19.23 -6.53 7.34
N GLU A 82 19.41 -7.57 8.17
CA GLU A 82 19.00 -7.55 9.57
C GLU A 82 19.82 -6.43 10.22
N ASP A 83 19.14 -5.41 10.70
CA ASP A 83 19.65 -4.56 11.79
C ASP A 83 19.01 -5.07 13.08
#